data_AF-A0A5C4JED1-F1
#
_entry.id   AF-A0A5C4JED1-F1
#
_cell.length_a   1.000
_cell.length_b   1.000
_cell.length_c   1.000
_cell.angle_alpha   90.00
_cell.angle_beta   90.00
_cell.angle_gamma   90.00
#
_symmetry.space_group_name_H-M   'P 1'
#
loop_
_entity.id
_entity.type
_entity.pdbx_description
1 polymer ?
#
loop_
_entity_poly.entity_id
_entity_poly.type
_entity_poly.pdbx_seq_one_letter_code
_entity_poly.pdbx_strand_id
1 'polypeptide(L)'
;MYVGAVLGTGVIALPALAAEAAGPASLLAWLALVIVSAPLAATFAALGARHPDAGGVSTYARLAFGDRAAAVVGWCFYFAIPPGAPAAALFGGAYVASAAGGGTTTTFITAAALIAVVTAANMAGLRLSGKLQLVLAALLVTLLLVSVALSLPDADWDNLTPFATHGWTAIGPAAALLVWSFAGWE
;
A
#
# COMPACT_ATOMS: atom_id res chain seq x y z
N MET A 1 -4.83 -14.79 -3.41
CA MET A 1 -5.05 -13.57 -4.22
C MET A 1 -4.73 -12.27 -3.46
N TYR A 2 -4.42 -12.32 -2.16
CA TYR A 2 -4.24 -11.12 -1.32
C TYR A 2 -2.88 -10.41 -1.45
N VAL A 3 -1.82 -11.13 -1.84
CA VAL A 3 -0.45 -10.57 -1.89
C VAL A 3 -0.31 -9.42 -2.90
N GLY A 4 -1.00 -9.48 -4.03
CA GLY A 4 -0.89 -8.45 -5.08
C GLY A 4 -1.63 -7.15 -4.77
N ALA A 5 -2.62 -7.18 -3.87
CA ALA A 5 -3.37 -5.97 -3.47
C ALA A 5 -2.58 -5.13 -2.47
N VAL A 6 -1.87 -5.79 -1.54
CA VAL A 6 -1.08 -5.16 -0.47
C VAL A 6 0.22 -4.54 -1.01
N LEU A 7 0.87 -5.19 -1.98
CA LEU A 7 2.24 -4.80 -2.38
C LEU A 7 2.32 -3.63 -3.37
N GLY A 8 1.24 -3.29 -4.07
CA GLY A 8 1.32 -2.56 -5.35
C GLY A 8 1.89 -1.15 -5.29
N THR A 9 1.21 -0.23 -4.60
CA THR A 9 1.53 1.21 -4.65
C THR A 9 2.24 1.71 -3.40
N GLY A 10 1.92 1.10 -2.26
CA GLY A 10 2.49 1.50 -0.97
C GLY A 10 3.99 1.24 -0.90
N VAL A 11 4.43 0.06 -1.32
CA VAL A 11 5.83 -0.38 -1.15
C VAL A 11 6.81 0.40 -2.03
N ILE A 12 6.38 0.97 -3.15
CA ILE A 12 7.28 1.68 -4.07
C ILE A 12 7.44 3.14 -3.64
N ALA A 13 6.35 3.82 -3.29
CA ALA A 13 6.35 5.27 -3.04
C ALA A 13 6.45 5.63 -1.55
N LEU A 14 5.85 4.84 -0.65
CA LEU A 14 5.79 5.20 0.76
C LEU A 14 7.13 5.13 1.52
N PRO A 15 8.11 4.27 1.18
CA PRO A 15 9.42 4.34 1.83
C PRO A 15 10.09 5.71 1.64
N ALA A 16 10.01 6.28 0.45
CA ALA A 16 10.56 7.61 0.16
C ALA A 16 9.84 8.69 0.97
N LEU A 17 8.51 8.68 0.99
CA LEU A 17 7.71 9.64 1.77
C LEU A 17 7.92 9.50 3.29
N ALA A 18 8.09 8.26 3.78
CA ALA A 18 8.38 8.01 5.19
C ALA A 18 9.79 8.48 5.57
N ALA A 19 10.77 8.28 4.68
CA ALA A 19 12.13 8.79 4.86
C ALA A 19 12.17 10.32 4.82
N GLU A 20 11.39 10.98 3.95
CA GLU A 20 11.23 12.44 3.97
C GLU A 20 10.58 12.92 5.27
N ALA A 21 9.56 12.22 5.77
CA ALA A 21 8.83 12.63 6.97
C ALA A 21 9.60 12.42 8.28
N ALA A 22 10.34 11.31 8.43
CA ALA A 22 10.98 10.93 9.70
C ALA A 22 12.47 10.63 9.59
N GLY A 23 13.07 10.71 8.40
CA GLY A 23 14.47 10.31 8.19
C GLY A 23 14.71 8.83 8.48
N PRO A 24 15.90 8.48 9.00
CA PRO A 24 16.24 7.11 9.41
C PRO A 24 15.27 6.52 10.45
N ALA A 25 14.65 7.36 11.29
CA ALA A 25 13.68 6.94 12.28
C ALA A 25 12.40 6.32 11.68
N SER A 26 12.13 6.52 10.39
CA SER A 26 11.05 5.82 9.67
C SER A 26 11.17 4.29 9.70
N LEU A 27 12.38 3.76 9.89
CA LEU A 27 12.62 2.32 10.09
C LEU A 27 11.89 1.78 11.33
N LEU A 28 11.78 2.58 12.39
CA LEU A 28 11.03 2.19 13.59
C LEU A 28 9.53 2.17 13.32
N ALA A 29 9.01 3.09 12.50
CA ALA A 29 7.61 3.08 12.07
C ALA A 29 7.31 1.81 11.25
N TRP A 30 8.17 1.46 10.30
CA TRP A 30 8.09 0.21 9.54
C TRP A 30 8.09 -1.02 10.45
N LEU A 31 9.04 -1.10 11.38
CA LEU A 31 9.17 -2.23 12.29
C LEU A 31 7.93 -2.37 13.19
N ALA A 32 7.47 -1.26 13.77
CA ALA A 32 6.28 -1.25 14.61
C ALA A 32 5.04 -1.72 13.84
N LEU A 33 4.87 -1.26 12.59
CA LEU A 33 3.76 -1.68 11.74
C LEU A 33 3.85 -3.16 11.38
N VAL A 34 5.03 -3.69 11.02
CA VAL A 34 5.19 -5.14 10.77
C VAL A 34 4.77 -5.96 12.00
N ILE A 35 5.21 -5.54 13.19
CA ILE A 35 4.89 -6.23 14.45
C ILE A 35 3.38 -6.19 14.75
N VAL A 36 2.72 -5.05 14.53
CA VAL A 36 1.28 -4.88 14.80
C VAL A 36 0.41 -5.56 13.72
N SER A 37 0.84 -5.52 12.46
CA SER A 37 0.11 -6.09 11.34
C SER A 37 0.17 -7.62 11.32
N ALA A 38 1.24 -8.24 11.82
CA ALA A 38 1.37 -9.70 11.87
C ALA A 38 0.22 -10.40 12.64
N PRO A 39 -0.09 -10.05 13.90
CA PRO A 39 -1.22 -10.65 14.62
C PRO A 39 -2.56 -10.31 13.97
N LEU A 40 -2.75 -9.08 13.45
CA LEU A 40 -3.97 -8.70 12.74
C LEU A 40 -4.20 -9.58 11.51
N ALA A 41 -3.19 -9.75 10.66
CA ALA A 41 -3.23 -10.61 9.49
C ALA A 41 -3.51 -12.07 9.87
N ALA A 42 -2.90 -12.58 10.95
CA ALA A 42 -3.17 -13.92 11.46
C ALA A 42 -4.64 -14.06 11.91
N THR A 43 -5.21 -13.02 12.53
CA THR A 43 -6.62 -13.02 12.97
C THR A 43 -7.57 -13.05 11.78
N PHE A 44 -7.32 -12.22 10.76
CA PHE A 44 -8.11 -12.22 9.51
C PHE A 44 -7.98 -13.53 8.73
N ALA A 45 -6.78 -14.12 8.68
CA ALA A 45 -6.57 -15.43 8.06
C ALA A 45 -7.37 -16.53 8.78
N ALA A 46 -7.35 -16.54 10.12
CA ALA A 46 -8.12 -17.50 10.91
C ALA A 46 -9.64 -17.32 10.76
N LEU A 47 -10.11 -16.06 10.71
CA LEU A 47 -11.53 -15.74 10.49
C LEU A 47 -11.98 -16.11 9.08
N GLY A 48 -11.19 -15.82 8.04
CA GLY A 48 -11.51 -16.18 6.66
C GLY A 48 -11.52 -17.68 6.41
N ALA A 49 -10.67 -18.44 7.11
CA ALA A 49 -10.70 -19.90 7.07
C ALA A 49 -11.95 -20.49 7.74
N ARG A 50 -12.45 -19.85 8.81
CA ARG A 50 -13.62 -20.31 9.59
C ARG A 50 -14.96 -19.83 9.02
N HIS A 51 -14.97 -18.65 8.42
CA HIS A 51 -16.16 -17.98 7.89
C HIS A 51 -15.89 -17.52 6.46
N PRO A 52 -15.86 -18.44 5.47
CA PRO A 52 -15.64 -18.11 4.07
C PRO A 52 -16.86 -17.38 3.49
N ASP A 53 -16.91 -16.07 3.71
CA ASP A 53 -17.97 -15.17 3.26
C ASP A 53 -17.38 -14.02 2.43
N ALA A 54 -18.11 -13.58 1.41
CA ALA A 54 -17.67 -12.53 0.50
C ALA A 54 -17.71 -11.12 1.12
N GLY A 55 -18.31 -10.94 2.30
CA GLY A 55 -18.47 -9.64 2.95
C GLY A 55 -17.27 -9.14 3.76
N GLY A 56 -16.18 -9.92 3.83
CA GLY A 56 -14.91 -9.51 4.45
C GLY A 56 -15.05 -9.02 5.90
N VAL A 57 -14.36 -7.94 6.24
CA VAL A 57 -14.34 -7.34 7.60
C VAL A 57 -15.74 -6.99 8.12
N SER A 58 -16.63 -6.52 7.24
CA SER A 58 -17.99 -6.15 7.63
C SER A 58 -18.80 -7.37 8.10
N THR A 59 -18.55 -8.55 7.52
CA THR A 59 -19.16 -9.80 7.97
C THR A 59 -18.59 -10.24 9.31
N TYR A 60 -17.28 -10.13 9.54
CA TYR A 60 -16.72 -10.44 10.86
C TYR A 60 -17.25 -9.50 11.95
N ALA A 61 -17.40 -8.22 11.66
CA ALA A 61 -18.02 -7.25 12.56
C ALA A 61 -19.49 -7.59 12.86
N ARG A 62 -20.24 -8.05 11.85
CA ARG A 62 -21.62 -8.51 12.03
C ARG A 62 -21.71 -9.71 12.96
N LEU A 63 -20.83 -10.70 12.77
CA LEU A 63 -20.80 -11.92 13.58
C LEU A 63 -20.45 -11.64 15.05
N ALA A 64 -19.56 -10.68 15.32
CA ALA A 64 -19.11 -10.37 16.67
C ALA A 64 -19.98 -9.34 17.40
N PHE A 65 -20.49 -8.32 16.70
CA PHE A 65 -21.09 -7.12 17.31
C PHE A 65 -22.48 -6.77 16.76
N GLY A 66 -23.00 -7.54 15.80
CA GLY A 66 -24.32 -7.33 15.19
C GLY A 66 -24.35 -6.32 14.05
N ASP A 67 -25.54 -6.12 13.48
CA ASP A 67 -25.73 -5.40 12.21
C ASP A 67 -25.35 -3.91 12.25
N ARG A 68 -25.53 -3.24 13.40
CA ARG A 68 -25.18 -1.82 13.55
C ARG A 68 -23.67 -1.59 13.41
N ALA A 69 -22.86 -2.42 14.06
CA ALA A 69 -21.41 -2.34 13.96
C ALA A 69 -20.94 -2.66 12.54
N ALA A 70 -21.54 -3.69 11.92
CA ALA A 70 -21.27 -4.04 10.53
C ALA A 70 -21.55 -2.89 9.55
N ALA A 71 -22.66 -2.17 9.75
CA ALA A 71 -23.01 -1.02 8.93
C ALA A 71 -21.99 0.11 9.07
N VAL A 72 -21.58 0.45 10.29
CA VAL A 72 -20.55 1.48 10.53
C VAL A 72 -19.23 1.10 9.85
N VAL A 73 -18.77 -0.14 10.05
CA VAL A 73 -17.55 -0.63 9.41
C VAL A 73 -17.68 -0.60 7.88
N GLY A 74 -18.81 -1.06 7.35
CA GLY A 74 -19.08 -1.02 5.91
C GLY A 74 -19.01 0.40 5.33
N TRP A 75 -19.60 1.38 6.02
CA TRP A 75 -19.50 2.79 5.62
C TRP A 75 -18.08 3.33 5.70
N CYS A 76 -17.32 2.99 6.74
CA CYS A 76 -15.91 3.38 6.84
C CYS A 76 -15.10 2.87 5.65
N PHE A 77 -15.25 1.59 5.28
CA PHE A 77 -14.56 1.01 4.11
C PHE A 77 -15.04 1.63 2.80
N TYR A 78 -16.34 1.88 2.65
CA TYR A 78 -16.91 2.51 1.47
C TYR A 78 -16.33 3.91 1.22
N PHE A 79 -16.04 4.69 2.27
CA PHE A 79 -15.40 6.00 2.11
C PHE A 79 -13.87 5.93 2.06
N ALA A 80 -13.25 4.92 2.68
CA ALA A 80 -11.79 4.80 2.75
C ALA A 80 -11.16 4.23 1.47
N ILE A 81 -11.82 3.28 0.79
CA ILE A 81 -11.24 2.60 -0.38
C ILE A 81 -11.20 3.49 -1.64
N PRO A 82 -12.29 4.17 -2.06
CA PRO A 82 -12.32 4.90 -3.33
C PRO A 82 -11.22 5.97 -3.50
N PRO A 83 -10.85 6.75 -2.47
CA PRO A 83 -9.73 7.70 -2.56
C PRO A 83 -8.37 7.05 -2.87
N GLY A 84 -8.20 5.76 -2.58
CA GLY A 84 -6.96 5.02 -2.86
C GLY A 84 -6.65 4.88 -4.35
N ALA A 85 -7.67 4.76 -5.21
CA ALA A 85 -7.50 4.60 -6.65
C ALA A 85 -6.86 5.84 -7.34
N PRO A 86 -7.35 7.08 -7.13
CA PRO A 86 -6.69 8.26 -7.68
C PRO A 86 -5.31 8.50 -7.05
N ALA A 87 -5.11 8.21 -5.76
CA ALA A 87 -3.79 8.29 -5.14
C ALA A 87 -2.77 7.34 -5.82
N ALA A 88 -3.16 6.08 -6.04
CA ALA A 88 -2.38 5.10 -6.79
C ALA A 88 -2.04 5.58 -8.22
N ALA A 89 -3.01 6.15 -8.92
CA ALA A 89 -2.81 6.67 -10.28
C ALA A 89 -1.83 7.85 -10.30
N LEU A 90 -1.89 8.73 -9.30
CA LEU A 90 -0.95 9.84 -9.14
C LEU A 90 0.48 9.35 -8.87
N PHE A 91 0.66 8.32 -8.04
CA PHE A 91 1.98 7.69 -7.85
C PHE A 91 2.52 7.15 -9.17
N GLY A 92 1.70 6.38 -9.92
CA GLY A 92 2.08 5.89 -11.24
C GLY A 92 2.45 7.02 -12.21
N GLY A 93 1.69 8.11 -12.19
CA GLY A 93 1.98 9.31 -12.98
C GLY A 93 3.30 9.98 -12.59
N ALA A 94 3.61 10.07 -11.30
CA ALA A 94 4.85 10.66 -10.81
C ALA A 94 6.09 9.87 -11.27
N TYR A 95 6.02 8.53 -11.25
CA TYR A 95 7.09 7.68 -11.79
C TYR A 95 7.29 7.91 -13.29
N VAL A 96 6.20 7.96 -14.07
CA VAL A 96 6.30 8.24 -15.52
C VAL A 96 6.87 9.63 -15.77
N ALA A 97 6.44 10.64 -15.01
CA ALA A 97 6.95 12.00 -15.13
C ALA A 97 8.45 12.09 -14.80
N SER A 98 8.92 11.34 -13.79
CA SER A 98 10.35 11.26 -13.46
C SER A 98 11.19 10.58 -14.54
N ALA A 99 10.63 9.59 -15.24
CA ALA A 99 11.34 8.85 -16.28
C ALA A 99 11.34 9.58 -17.64
N ALA A 100 10.22 10.23 -18.00
CA ALA A 100 10.03 10.87 -19.30
C ALA A 100 10.29 12.39 -19.31
N GLY A 101 10.46 13.02 -18.13
CA GLY A 101 10.88 14.42 -18.02
C GLY A 101 9.80 15.47 -18.29
N GLY A 102 8.59 15.31 -17.75
CA GLY A 102 7.45 16.21 -18.06
C GLY A 102 6.72 16.84 -16.85
N GLY A 103 7.26 16.67 -15.64
CA GLY A 103 6.79 17.34 -14.42
C GLY A 103 5.32 17.07 -14.06
N THR A 104 4.68 18.06 -13.44
CA THR A 104 3.32 17.94 -12.89
C THR A 104 2.27 17.66 -13.97
N THR A 105 2.41 18.26 -15.15
CA THR A 105 1.46 18.07 -16.27
C THR A 105 1.44 16.61 -16.73
N THR A 106 2.61 15.99 -16.93
CA THR A 106 2.70 14.57 -17.28
C THR A 106 2.14 13.68 -16.17
N THR A 107 2.37 14.03 -14.91
CA THR A 107 1.81 13.28 -13.77
C THR A 107 0.29 13.20 -13.84
N PHE A 108 -0.39 14.34 -14.03
CA PHE A 108 -1.86 14.38 -14.11
C PHE A 108 -2.40 13.70 -15.37
N ILE A 109 -1.76 13.89 -16.53
CA ILE A 109 -2.19 13.25 -17.78
C ILE A 109 -2.06 11.72 -17.66
N THR A 110 -0.94 11.22 -17.14
CA THR A 110 -0.73 9.79 -16.93
C THR A 110 -1.71 9.23 -15.90
N ALA A 111 -1.94 9.92 -14.79
CA ALA A 111 -2.90 9.49 -13.78
C ALA A 111 -4.34 9.40 -14.36
N ALA A 112 -4.77 10.41 -15.11
CA ALA A 112 -6.07 10.40 -15.79
C ALA A 112 -6.17 9.26 -16.81
N ALA A 113 -5.11 9.03 -17.59
CA ALA A 113 -5.05 7.93 -18.54
C ALA A 113 -5.13 6.56 -17.86
N LEU A 114 -4.41 6.36 -16.75
CA LEU A 114 -4.46 5.11 -15.97
C LEU A 114 -5.87 4.84 -15.45
N ILE A 115 -6.53 5.84 -14.86
CA ILE A 115 -7.91 5.72 -14.37
C ILE A 115 -8.86 5.38 -15.53
N ALA A 116 -8.74 6.07 -16.66
CA ALA A 116 -9.57 5.82 -17.84
C ALA A 116 -9.39 4.39 -18.37
N VAL A 117 -8.15 3.91 -18.48
CA VAL A 117 -7.84 2.54 -18.92
C VAL A 117 -8.39 1.51 -17.96
N VAL A 118 -8.19 1.67 -16.65
CA VAL A 118 -8.72 0.75 -15.63
C VAL A 118 -10.24 0.74 -15.65
N THR A 119 -10.88 1.90 -15.79
CA THR A 119 -12.34 2.02 -15.88
C THR A 119 -12.87 1.33 -17.13
N ALA A 120 -12.26 1.58 -18.30
CA ALA A 120 -12.64 0.93 -19.56
C ALA A 120 -12.44 -0.59 -19.50
N ALA A 121 -11.33 -1.06 -18.91
CA ALA A 121 -11.07 -2.48 -18.68
C ALA A 121 -12.13 -3.12 -17.77
N ASN A 122 -12.52 -2.42 -16.70
CA ASN A 122 -13.57 -2.85 -15.79
C ASN A 122 -14.94 -2.91 -16.47
N MET A 123 -15.30 -1.90 -17.27
CA MET A 123 -16.53 -1.87 -18.07
C MET A 123 -16.58 -2.96 -19.15
N ALA A 124 -15.43 -3.29 -19.74
CA ALA A 124 -15.30 -4.40 -20.68
C ALA A 124 -15.35 -5.80 -20.00
N GLY A 125 -15.47 -5.85 -18.67
CA GLY A 125 -15.54 -7.09 -17.91
C GLY A 125 -14.22 -7.87 -17.90
N LEU A 126 -13.09 -7.20 -18.13
CA LEU A 126 -11.78 -7.85 -18.10
C LEU A 126 -11.49 -8.36 -16.70
N ARG A 127 -11.58 -9.68 -16.54
CA ARG A 127 -11.15 -10.37 -15.32
C ARG A 127 -9.66 -10.63 -15.44
N LEU A 128 -8.87 -9.86 -14.69
CA LEU A 128 -7.44 -10.10 -14.59
C LEU A 128 -7.23 -11.53 -14.08
N SER A 129 -6.57 -12.37 -14.87
CA SER A 129 -6.29 -13.74 -14.46
C SER A 129 -5.43 -13.72 -13.20
N GLY A 130 -5.74 -14.56 -12.19
CA GLY A 130 -4.92 -14.67 -10.98
C GLY A 130 -3.44 -14.97 -11.28
N LYS A 131 -3.16 -15.62 -12.42
CA LYS A 131 -1.79 -15.82 -12.94
C LYS A 131 -1.09 -14.49 -13.27
N LEU A 132 -1.78 -13.56 -13.94
CA LEU A 132 -1.22 -12.25 -14.29
C LEU A 132 -0.93 -11.43 -13.02
N GLN A 133 -1.82 -11.46 -12.03
CA GLN A 133 -1.58 -10.79 -10.74
C GLN A 133 -0.35 -11.36 -10.03
N LEU A 134 -0.17 -12.69 -10.03
CA LEU A 134 1.01 -13.34 -9.46
C LEU A 134 2.29 -12.95 -10.20
N VAL A 135 2.27 -12.90 -11.53
CA VAL A 135 3.42 -12.47 -12.34
C VAL A 135 3.80 -11.01 -12.02
N LEU A 136 2.82 -10.11 -11.96
CA LEU A 136 3.05 -8.70 -11.62
C LEU A 136 3.61 -8.55 -10.20
N ALA A 137 3.09 -9.29 -9.22
CA ALA A 137 3.60 -9.28 -7.86
C ALA A 137 5.04 -9.83 -7.79
N ALA A 138 5.33 -10.94 -8.48
CA ALA A 138 6.67 -11.51 -8.54
C ALA A 138 7.68 -10.56 -9.20
N LEU A 139 7.27 -9.89 -10.28
CA LEU A 139 8.08 -8.88 -10.96
C LEU A 139 8.40 -7.71 -10.00
N LEU A 140 7.39 -7.23 -9.26
CA LEU A 140 7.57 -6.16 -8.28
C LEU A 140 8.56 -6.55 -7.19
N VAL A 141 8.39 -7.73 -6.58
CA VAL A 141 9.31 -8.23 -5.55
C VAL A 141 10.73 -8.37 -6.10
N THR A 142 10.87 -8.87 -7.33
CA THR A 142 12.17 -9.01 -7.99
C THR A 142 12.83 -7.65 -8.19
N LEU A 143 12.08 -6.65 -8.67
CA LEU A 143 12.59 -5.30 -8.85
C LEU A 143 13.08 -4.69 -7.53
N LEU A 144 12.33 -4.87 -6.44
CA LEU A 144 12.71 -4.38 -5.12
C LEU A 144 13.99 -5.04 -4.61
N LEU A 145 14.10 -6.36 -4.75
CA LEU A 145 15.31 -7.10 -4.33
C LEU A 145 16.54 -6.69 -5.13
N VAL A 146 16.40 -6.51 -6.45
CA VAL A 146 17.48 -6.03 -7.31
C VAL A 146 17.89 -4.61 -6.92
N SER A 147 16.91 -3.72 -6.68
CA SER A 147 17.18 -2.35 -6.23
C SER A 147 18.00 -2.35 -4.94
N VAL A 148 17.58 -3.12 -3.93
CA VAL A 148 18.31 -3.25 -2.66
C VAL A 148 19.71 -3.82 -2.88
N ALA A 149 19.87 -4.85 -3.70
CA ALA A 149 21.16 -5.46 -3.97
C ALA A 149 22.14 -4.52 -4.69
N LEU A 150 21.64 -3.67 -5.60
CA LEU A 150 22.44 -2.68 -6.31
C LEU A 150 22.78 -1.46 -5.45
N SER A 151 21.91 -1.09 -4.50
CA SER A 151 22.16 0.03 -3.57
C SER A 151 23.02 -0.35 -2.35
N LEU A 152 23.14 -1.64 -2.03
CA LEU A 152 23.91 -2.11 -0.87
C LEU A 152 25.40 -1.67 -0.86
N PRO A 153 26.13 -1.69 -1.99
CA PRO A 153 27.53 -1.28 -2.05
C PRO A 153 27.75 0.22 -1.74
N ASP A 154 26.76 1.06 -2.05
CA ASP A 154 26.80 2.51 -1.81
C ASP A 154 26.16 2.89 -0.45
N ALA A 155 25.82 1.91 0.38
CA ALA A 155 25.19 2.14 1.68
C ALA A 155 26.21 2.71 2.69
N ASP A 156 26.04 3.98 3.03
CA ASP A 156 26.82 4.66 4.06
C ASP A 156 26.04 4.70 5.39
N TRP A 157 26.65 4.17 6.44
CA TRP A 157 26.09 4.13 7.79
C TRP A 157 25.98 5.51 8.43
N ASP A 158 26.78 6.48 7.97
CA ASP A 158 26.76 7.85 8.47
C ASP A 158 25.43 8.53 8.13
N ASN A 159 24.74 8.11 7.06
CA ASN A 159 23.40 8.57 6.71
C ASN A 159 22.32 8.21 7.75
N LEU A 160 22.61 7.28 8.67
CA LEU A 160 21.72 6.95 9.79
C LEU A 160 21.93 7.87 10.99
N THR A 161 22.92 8.77 10.95
CA THR A 161 23.23 9.70 12.04
C THR A 161 23.09 11.15 11.58
N PRO A 162 22.29 11.99 12.27
CA PRO A 162 21.47 11.67 13.44
C PRO A 162 20.20 10.88 13.06
N PHE A 163 19.90 9.82 13.81
CA PHE A 163 18.82 8.87 13.47
C PHE A 163 17.42 9.51 13.46
N ALA A 164 17.17 10.41 14.42
CA ALA A 164 15.93 11.16 14.51
C ALA A 164 16.13 12.60 14.04
N THR A 165 16.48 12.79 12.76
CA THR A 165 16.68 14.12 12.14
C THR A 165 15.50 15.07 12.35
N HIS A 166 14.28 14.56 12.27
CA HIS A 166 13.03 15.31 12.43
C HIS A 166 12.40 15.16 13.84
N GLY A 167 13.15 14.57 14.78
CA GLY A 167 12.68 14.29 16.14
C GLY A 167 11.83 13.02 16.25
N TRP A 168 11.76 12.46 17.46
CA TRP A 168 11.06 11.20 17.74
C TRP A 168 9.55 11.25 17.48
N THR A 169 8.95 12.43 17.55
CA THR A 169 7.52 12.64 17.25
C THR A 169 7.18 12.45 15.78
N ALA A 170 8.17 12.54 14.87
CA ALA A 170 7.97 12.34 13.43
C ALA A 170 7.66 10.88 13.05
N ILE A 171 7.92 9.92 13.94
CA ILE A 171 7.60 8.49 13.74
C ILE A 171 6.09 8.28 13.60
N GLY A 172 5.26 9.03 14.33
CA GLY A 172 3.80 8.91 14.27
C GLY A 172 3.22 9.25 12.88
N PRO A 173 3.51 10.44 12.32
CA PRO A 173 3.14 10.79 10.96
C PRO A 173 3.68 9.82 9.91
N ALA A 174 4.92 9.36 10.02
CA ALA A 174 5.48 8.35 9.12
C ALA A 174 4.71 7.03 9.21
N ALA A 175 4.36 6.57 10.42
CA ALA A 175 3.54 5.39 10.61
C ALA A 175 2.15 5.55 9.97
N ALA A 176 1.51 6.72 10.10
CA ALA A 176 0.21 6.97 9.49
C ALA A 176 0.24 6.89 7.95
N LEU A 177 1.31 7.38 7.32
CA LEU A 177 1.53 7.20 5.88
C LEU A 177 1.74 5.73 5.54
N LEU A 178 2.58 5.04 6.31
CA LEU A 178 2.96 3.66 6.07
C LEU A 178 1.82 2.66 6.29
N VAL A 179 0.85 2.94 7.17
CA VAL A 179 -0.34 2.08 7.38
C VAL A 179 -1.02 1.72 6.06
N TRP A 180 -1.00 2.63 5.07
CA TRP A 180 -1.57 2.35 3.75
C TRP A 180 -0.85 1.24 2.98
N SER A 181 0.48 1.05 3.16
CA SER A 181 1.21 -0.12 2.62
C SER A 181 0.77 -1.44 3.24
N PHE A 182 0.15 -1.37 4.42
CA PHE A 182 -0.34 -2.51 5.18
C PHE A 182 -1.88 -2.61 5.08
N ALA A 183 -2.51 -1.99 4.08
CA ALA A 183 -3.91 -2.22 3.76
C ALA A 183 -4.04 -3.21 2.60
N GLY A 184 -4.99 -4.16 2.66
CA GLY A 184 -5.28 -5.07 1.54
C GLY A 184 -5.36 -6.56 1.87
N TRP A 185 -5.36 -6.95 3.14
CA TRP A 185 -5.65 -8.33 3.58
C TRP A 185 -7.10 -8.56 4.01
N GLU A 186 -7.89 -7.49 4.09
CA GLU A 186 -9.35 -7.51 4.30
C GLU A 186 -10.17 -8.23 3.21
#